data_AF-A0A2I0H1S9-F1
#
_entry.id   AF-A0A2I0H1S9-F1
#
_cell.length_a   1.000
_cell.length_b   1.000
_cell.length_c   1.000
_cell.angle_alpha   90.00
_cell.angle_beta   90.00
_cell.angle_gamma   90.00
#
_symmetry.space_group_name_H-M   'P 1'
#
loop_
_entity.id
_entity.type
_entity.pdbx_description
1 polymer ?
#
loop_
_entity_poly.entity_id
_entity_poly.type
_entity_poly.pdbx_seq_one_letter_code
_entity_poly.pdbx_strand_id
1 'polypeptide(L)' 'APGLNIIMQLVIGYLYPGKPIANVTFKNYGFVSTLQALSITGDFKLGHYMKIPPKSMFIVQ' A
#
# COMPACT_ATOMS: atom_id res chain seq x y z
N ALA A 1 7.68 -6.47 2.26
CA ALA A 1 8.44 -6.89 3.47
C ALA A 1 7.56 -7.78 4.36
N PRO A 2 8.08 -8.90 4.89
CA PRO A 2 7.31 -9.85 5.70
C PRO A 2 6.70 -9.26 6.98
N GLY A 3 7.29 -8.19 7.54
CA GLY A 3 6.78 -7.52 8.75
C GLY A 3 5.42 -6.82 8.58
N LEU A 4 5.12 -6.24 7.41
CA LEU A 4 3.87 -5.51 7.19
C LEU A 4 2.65 -6.44 7.28
N ASN A 5 2.78 -7.66 6.78
CA ASN A 5 1.72 -8.67 6.84
C ASN A 5 1.42 -9.14 8.26
N ILE A 6 2.42 -9.12 9.15
CA ILE A 6 2.24 -9.49 10.57
C ILE A 6 1.53 -8.36 11.30
N ILE A 7 1.97 -7.11 11.10
CA ILE A 7 1.36 -5.93 11.72
C ILE A 7 -0.11 -5.80 11.34
N MET A 8 -0.45 -5.96 10.05
CA MET A 8 -1.83 -5.86 9.57
C MET A 8 -2.75 -6.93 10.19
N GLN A 9 -2.26 -8.17 10.33
CA GLN A 9 -3.02 -9.24 10.97
C GLN A 9 -3.20 -9.01 12.47
N LEU A 10 -2.19 -8.44 13.14
CA LEU A 10 -2.25 -8.11 14.56
C LEU A 10 -3.32 -7.04 14.81
N VAL A 11 -3.28 -5.94 14.05
CA VAL A 11 -4.21 -4.81 14.20
C VAL A 11 -5.67 -5.26 14.01
N ILE A 12 -5.98 -5.95 12.91
CA ILE A 12 -7.36 -6.37 12.65
C ILE A 12 -7.79 -7.54 13.55
N GLY A 13 -6.84 -8.38 13.99
CA GLY A 13 -7.08 -9.44 14.96
C GLY A 13 -7.51 -8.89 16.33
N TYR A 14 -6.96 -7.75 16.74
CA TYR A 14 -7.40 -7.03 17.94
C TYR A 14 -8.71 -6.25 17.74
N LEU A 15 -8.92 -5.67 16.55
CA LEU A 15 -10.12 -4.88 16.26
C LEU A 15 -11.37 -5.74 16.05
N TYR A 16 -11.22 -6.91 15.42
CA TYR A 16 -12.34 -7.76 14.99
C TYR A 16 -12.01 -9.26 15.15
N PRO A 17 -11.98 -9.77 16.40
CA PRO A 17 -11.58 -11.13 16.70
C PRO A 17 -12.56 -12.18 16.15
N GLY A 18 -12.05 -13.35 15.79
CA GLY A 18 -12.86 -14.50 15.37
C GLY A 18 -13.40 -14.45 13.93
N LYS A 19 -13.02 -13.45 13.13
CA LYS A 19 -13.43 -13.30 11.72
C LYS A 19 -12.25 -13.47 10.77
N PRO A 20 -11.94 -14.71 10.31
CA PRO A 20 -10.79 -14.96 9.44
C PRO A 20 -10.89 -14.31 8.07
N ILE A 21 -12.12 -14.18 7.53
CA ILE A 21 -12.35 -13.50 6.23
C ILE A 21 -11.97 -12.02 6.30
N ALA A 22 -12.31 -11.34 7.40
CA ALA A 22 -11.96 -9.93 7.63
C ALA A 22 -10.44 -9.75 7.76
N ASN A 23 -9.75 -10.71 8.38
CA ASN A 23 -8.30 -10.69 8.51
C ASN A 23 -7.59 -10.78 7.16
N VAL A 24 -8.03 -11.71 6.29
CA VAL A 24 -7.44 -11.89 4.96
C VAL A 24 -7.71 -10.68 4.05
N THR A 25 -8.92 -10.13 4.09
CA THR A 25 -9.26 -8.94 3.29
C THR A 25 -8.46 -7.72 3.74
N PHE A 26 -8.36 -7.46 5.05
CA PHE A 26 -7.59 -6.34 5.57
C PHE A 26 -6.10 -6.47 5.25
N LYS A 27 -5.52 -7.66 5.45
CA LYS A 27 -4.13 -7.93 5.08
C LYS A 27 -3.87 -7.68 3.60
N ASN A 28 -4.73 -8.20 2.72
CA ASN A 28 -4.57 -8.05 1.28
C ASN A 28 -4.67 -6.57 0.86
N TYR A 29 -5.66 -5.86 1.38
CA TYR A 29 -5.85 -4.44 1.09
C TYR A 29 -4.66 -3.58 1.55
N GLY A 30 -4.20 -3.80 2.78
CA GLY A 30 -3.05 -3.09 3.33
C GLY A 30 -1.74 -3.40 2.59
N PHE A 31 -1.56 -4.65 2.15
CA PHE A 31 -0.36 -5.05 1.41
C PHE A 31 -0.35 -4.47 -0.01
N VAL A 32 -1.44 -4.63 -0.77
CA VAL A 32 -1.52 -4.17 -2.17
C VAL A 32 -1.45 -2.65 -2.25
N SER A 33 -2.14 -1.92 -1.36
CA SER A 33 -2.09 -0.46 -1.32
C SER A 33 -0.68 0.07 -1.02
N THR A 34 0.04 -0.56 -0.09
CA THR A 34 1.42 -0.17 0.24
C THR A 34 2.38 -0.44 -0.92
N LEU A 35 2.20 -1.55 -1.64
CA LEU A 35 2.98 -1.83 -2.85
C LEU A 35 2.73 -0.80 -3.94
N GLN A 36 1.46 -0.46 -4.20
CA GLN A 36 1.10 0.58 -5.17
C GLN A 36 1.68 1.93 -4.78
N ALA A 37 1.60 2.32 -3.49
CA ALA A 37 2.15 3.57 -2.99
C ALA A 37 3.68 3.65 -3.16
N LEU A 38 4.38 2.54 -2.96
CA LEU A 38 5.83 2.48 -3.18
C LEU A 38 6.18 2.66 -4.66
N SER A 39 5.42 2.02 -5.55
CA SER A 39 5.58 2.18 -7.01
C SER A 39 5.35 3.64 -7.42
N ILE A 40 4.26 4.24 -6.95
CA ILE A 40 3.92 5.65 -7.17
C ILE A 40 5.03 6.58 -6.70
N THR A 41 5.57 6.32 -5.51
CA THR A 41 6.65 7.14 -4.94
C THR A 41 7.96 7.02 -5.74
N GLY A 42 8.29 5.82 -6.23
CA GLY A 42 9.47 5.59 -7.07
C GLY A 42 9.39 6.36 -8.39
N ASP A 43 8.24 6.26 -9.05
CA ASP A 43 8.00 6.96 -10.31
C ASP A 43 7.96 8.48 -10.09
N PHE A 44 7.35 8.99 -9.01
CA PHE A 44 7.42 10.42 -8.69
C PHE A 44 8.84 10.95 -8.54
N LYS A 45 9.73 10.18 -7.91
CA LYS A 45 11.13 10.57 -7.78
C LYS A 45 11.81 10.67 -9.14
N LEU A 46 11.54 9.71 -10.03
CA LEU A 46 12.07 9.72 -11.40
C LEU A 46 11.50 10.86 -12.23
N GLY A 47 10.18 11.10 -12.17
CA GLY A 47 9.53 12.22 -12.85
C GLY A 47 10.03 13.58 -12.38
N HIS A 48 10.34 13.72 -11.08
CA HIS A 48 11.00 14.90 -10.55
C HIS A 48 12.39 15.11 -11.19
N TYR A 49 13.19 14.05 -11.37
CA TYR A 49 14.48 14.15 -12.07
C TYR A 49 14.33 14.50 -13.56
N MET A 50 13.26 14.03 -14.21
CA MET A 50 12.95 14.35 -15.61
C MET A 50 12.23 15.69 -15.81
N LYS A 51 11.97 16.45 -14.73
CA LYS A 51 11.21 17.71 -14.73
C LYS A 51 9.78 17.56 -15.28
N ILE A 52 9.18 16.38 -15.11
CA ILE A 52 7.79 16.13 -15.48
C ILE A 52 6.88 16.68 -14.38
N PRO A 53 5.82 17.45 -14.71
CA PRO A 53 4.91 17.98 -13.71
C PRO A 53 4.21 16.85 -12.94
N PRO A 54 4.20 16.89 -11.58
CA PRO A 54 3.71 15.80 -10.75
C PRO A 54 2.21 15.52 -10.92
N LYS A 55 1.40 16.52 -11.29
CA LYS A 55 -0.03 16.32 -11.56
C LYS A 55 -0.29 15.42 -12.77
N SER A 56 0.45 15.63 -13.84
CA SER A 56 0.32 14.81 -15.05
C SER A 56 0.82 13.39 -14.81
N MET A 57 1.85 13.24 -13.97
CA MET A 57 2.37 11.93 -13.59
C MET A 57 1.37 11.11 -12.77
N PHE A 58 0.67 11.72 -11.82
CA PHE A 58 -0.35 11.05 -11.01
C PHE A 58 -1.55 10.55 -11.80
N ILE A 59 -1.95 11.27 -12.86
CA ILE A 59 -3.16 10.93 -13.66
C ILE A 59 -2.92 9.75 -14.59
N VAL A 60 -1.69 9.59 -15.09
CA VAL A 60 -1.32 8.56 -16.09
C VAL A 60 -0.99 7.20 -15.44
N GLN A 61 -0.66 7.19 -14.15
CA GLN A 61 -0.11 6.05 -13.43
C GLN A 61 -1.17 5.08 -12.90
#